data_AF-A0ABD6HSE4-F1
#
_entry.id   AF-A0ABD6HSE4-F1
#
_cell.length_a   1.000
_cell.length_b   1.000
_cell.length_c   1.000
_cell.angle_alpha   90.00
_cell.angle_beta   90.00
_cell.angle_gamma   90.00
#
_symmetry.space_group_name_H-M   'P 1'
#
loop_
_entity.id
_entity.type
_entity.pdbx_description
1 polymer ?
#
loop_
_entity_poly.entity_id
_entity_poly.type
_entity_poly.pdbx_seq_one_letter_code
_entity_poly.pdbx_strand_id
1 'polypeptide(L)'
;MNYWTKLSIEYANQRSYLDDLFQVYPTIPEGLREIDSKIWSNIEYHFKQKDNLALITELLNLDLFPIKDSYMAYLKRDKSALERNPRTINRICGRLYEIGLNKIFEKCSEPKETNRQIDPMFKDWLNNKSLGVEPVDLNDFIANENDVILKASDNIMAEFAKSHLNYHHHKGLDFVARFNKKYIIGEAKFLTDFGGHQNAQFNDAISTIETPNIKAIKVAILDGVLYIESNNKMRKLLDTTYRNYNIMSALVLREFLYQI
;
A
#
# COMPACT_ATOMS: atom_id res chain seq x y z
N MET A 1 25.70 -6.93 -9.02
CA MET A 1 24.54 -6.53 -8.22
C MET A 1 24.93 -5.29 -7.43
N ASN A 2 24.05 -4.31 -7.35
CA ASN A 2 24.20 -3.08 -6.60
C ASN A 2 24.44 -3.43 -5.13
N TYR A 3 25.33 -2.68 -4.47
CA TYR A 3 25.73 -2.96 -3.09
C TYR A 3 24.53 -2.98 -2.14
N TRP A 4 23.59 -2.05 -2.27
CA TRP A 4 22.42 -1.92 -1.39
C TRP A 4 21.40 -3.04 -1.61
N THR A 5 21.23 -3.48 -2.86
CA THR A 5 20.40 -4.64 -3.17
C THR A 5 20.99 -5.91 -2.55
N LYS A 6 22.31 -6.09 -2.68
CA LYS A 6 23.02 -7.21 -2.07
C LYS A 6 22.87 -7.20 -0.55
N LEU A 7 23.10 -6.05 0.08
CA LEU A 7 22.99 -5.89 1.53
C LEU A 7 21.56 -6.18 2.02
N SER A 8 20.54 -5.73 1.28
CA SER A 8 19.13 -6.01 1.60
C SER A 8 18.80 -7.50 1.53
N ILE A 9 19.32 -8.20 0.51
CA ILE A 9 19.18 -9.66 0.39
C ILE A 9 19.88 -10.37 1.54
N GLU A 10 21.12 -9.98 1.85
CA GLU A 10 21.89 -10.58 2.96
C GLU A 10 21.19 -10.35 4.30
N TYR A 11 20.72 -9.13 4.55
CA TYR A 11 19.94 -8.80 5.75
C TYR A 11 18.69 -9.68 5.85
N ALA A 12 17.90 -9.76 4.77
CA ALA A 12 16.66 -10.52 4.74
C ALA A 12 16.83 -12.02 5.02
N ASN A 13 17.98 -12.60 4.65
CA ASN A 13 18.22 -14.03 4.76
C ASN A 13 19.08 -14.42 5.98
N GLN A 14 19.72 -13.47 6.68
CA GLN A 14 20.69 -13.75 7.74
C GLN A 14 20.43 -13.03 9.07
N ARG A 15 19.42 -12.16 9.15
CA ARG A 15 19.15 -11.32 10.33
C ARG A 15 17.67 -11.31 10.71
N SER A 16 17.34 -10.55 11.75
CA SER A 16 16.01 -10.25 12.29
C SER A 16 15.14 -9.39 11.35
N TYR A 17 15.18 -9.66 10.05
CA TYR A 17 14.58 -8.81 9.02
C TYR A 17 13.11 -8.47 9.27
N LEU A 18 12.29 -9.46 9.62
CA LEU A 18 10.86 -9.23 9.88
C LEU A 18 10.62 -8.46 11.18
N ASP A 19 11.44 -8.68 12.21
CA ASP A 19 11.34 -7.96 13.49
C ASP A 19 11.74 -6.49 13.31
N ASP A 20 12.74 -6.21 12.49
CA ASP A 20 13.18 -4.85 12.18
C ASP A 20 12.19 -4.16 11.22
N LEU A 21 11.64 -4.90 10.24
CA LEU A 21 10.55 -4.40 9.40
C LEU A 21 9.30 -4.05 10.21
N PHE A 22 9.06 -4.68 11.35
CA PHE A 22 7.95 -4.31 12.23
C PHE A 22 8.06 -2.87 12.73
N GLN A 23 9.27 -2.29 12.78
CA GLN A 23 9.45 -0.87 13.13
C GLN A 23 9.00 0.07 12.00
N VAL A 24 9.06 -0.40 10.74
CA VAL A 24 8.62 0.33 9.55
C VAL A 24 7.13 0.09 9.28
N TYR A 25 6.67 -1.15 9.46
CA TYR A 25 5.33 -1.63 9.18
C TYR A 25 4.72 -2.35 10.39
N PRO A 26 4.51 -1.67 11.54
CA PRO A 26 3.92 -2.28 12.73
C PRO A 26 2.50 -2.83 12.50
N THR A 27 2.23 -4.10 12.79
CA THR A 27 0.84 -4.57 12.78
C THR A 27 0.04 -3.81 13.84
N ILE A 28 -1.04 -3.16 13.42
CA ILE A 28 -1.97 -2.54 14.34
C ILE A 28 -2.93 -3.65 14.76
N PRO A 29 -2.92 -4.13 16.02
CA PRO A 29 -3.97 -5.01 16.50
C PRO A 29 -5.28 -4.23 16.50
N GLU A 30 -6.05 -4.34 15.43
CA GLU A 30 -7.34 -3.64 15.32
C GLU A 30 -8.43 -4.40 16.08
N GLY A 31 -9.25 -3.63 16.79
CA GLY A 31 -10.59 -4.06 17.18
C GLY A 31 -11.51 -4.16 15.94
N LEU A 32 -12.73 -4.65 16.17
CA LEU A 32 -13.75 -4.73 15.12
C LEU A 32 -13.99 -3.36 14.46
N ARG A 33 -14.18 -3.34 13.14
CA ARG A 33 -14.61 -2.14 12.41
C ARG A 33 -15.96 -1.69 12.95
N GLU A 34 -16.07 -0.39 13.24
CA GLU A 34 -17.34 0.22 13.60
C GLU A 34 -18.31 0.19 12.41
N ILE A 35 -19.51 -0.33 12.66
CA ILE A 35 -20.61 -0.32 11.69
C ILE A 35 -21.61 0.74 12.13
N ASP A 36 -22.01 1.61 11.20
CA ASP A 36 -23.05 2.60 11.46
C ASP A 36 -24.31 1.91 11.99
N SER A 37 -24.74 2.32 13.20
CA SER A 37 -25.84 1.66 13.92
C SER A 37 -27.17 1.75 13.19
N LYS A 38 -27.38 2.80 12.37
CA LYS A 38 -28.59 3.00 11.58
C LYS A 38 -28.60 2.05 10.38
N ILE A 39 -27.49 1.94 9.65
CA ILE A 39 -27.35 0.95 8.56
C ILE A 39 -27.56 -0.46 9.12
N TRP A 40 -26.92 -0.79 10.24
CA TRP A 40 -27.07 -2.10 10.86
C TRP A 40 -28.52 -2.39 11.27
N SER A 41 -29.20 -1.44 11.91
CA SER A 41 -30.61 -1.59 12.29
C SER A 41 -31.51 -1.89 11.08
N ASN A 42 -31.25 -1.25 9.94
CA ASN A 42 -31.99 -1.53 8.70
C ASN A 42 -31.69 -2.94 8.18
N ILE A 43 -30.43 -3.38 8.21
CA ILE A 43 -30.04 -4.74 7.83
C ILE A 43 -30.79 -5.77 8.68
N GLU A 44 -30.83 -5.60 10.00
CA GLU A 44 -31.55 -6.53 10.87
C GLU A 44 -33.04 -6.59 10.54
N TYR A 45 -33.65 -5.43 10.27
CA TYR A 45 -35.05 -5.34 9.89
C TYR A 45 -35.32 -6.10 8.59
N HIS A 46 -34.59 -5.79 7.52
CA HIS A 46 -34.81 -6.44 6.21
C HIS A 46 -34.46 -7.93 6.22
N PHE A 47 -33.46 -8.33 7.01
CA PHE A 47 -33.12 -9.73 7.21
C PHE A 47 -34.29 -10.51 7.83
N LYS A 48 -34.92 -9.95 8.88
CA LYS A 48 -36.08 -10.57 9.55
C LYS A 48 -37.32 -10.63 8.65
N GLN A 49 -37.55 -9.58 7.85
CA GLN A 49 -38.66 -9.52 6.89
C GLN A 49 -38.43 -10.37 5.63
N LYS A 50 -37.22 -10.91 5.45
CA LYS A 50 -36.77 -11.59 4.23
C LYS A 50 -36.90 -10.73 2.96
N ASP A 51 -36.71 -9.42 3.09
CA ASP A 51 -36.70 -8.49 1.97
C ASP A 51 -35.32 -8.49 1.31
N ASN A 52 -35.16 -9.32 0.29
CA ASN A 52 -33.88 -9.56 -0.36
C ASN A 52 -33.29 -8.31 -1.02
N LEU A 53 -34.13 -7.47 -1.64
CA LEU A 53 -33.67 -6.32 -2.40
C LEU A 53 -33.17 -5.24 -1.45
N ALA A 54 -33.94 -4.94 -0.40
CA ALA A 54 -33.55 -3.96 0.61
C ALA A 54 -32.35 -4.46 1.44
N LEU A 55 -32.32 -5.74 1.81
CA LEU A 55 -31.21 -6.34 2.56
C LEU A 55 -29.87 -6.19 1.81
N ILE A 56 -29.82 -6.55 0.53
CA ILE A 56 -28.58 -6.39 -0.26
C ILE A 56 -28.23 -4.92 -0.45
N THR A 57 -29.23 -4.05 -0.64
CA THR A 57 -29.00 -2.61 -0.81
C THR A 57 -28.28 -2.03 0.40
N GLU A 58 -28.71 -2.37 1.61
CA GLU A 58 -28.06 -1.92 2.85
C GLU A 58 -26.68 -2.53 3.06
N LEU A 59 -26.53 -3.85 2.82
CA LEU A 59 -25.22 -4.51 2.92
C LEU A 59 -24.18 -3.95 1.95
N LEU A 60 -24.60 -3.46 0.78
CA LEU A 60 -23.72 -2.82 -0.19
C LEU A 60 -23.21 -1.43 0.24
N ASN A 61 -23.88 -0.78 1.20
CA ASN A 61 -23.44 0.47 1.80
C ASN A 61 -22.32 0.27 2.84
N LEU A 62 -22.06 -0.97 3.27
CA LEU A 62 -20.95 -1.30 4.17
C LEU A 62 -19.61 -1.37 3.42
N ASP A 63 -18.54 -1.15 4.17
CA ASP A 63 -17.16 -1.25 3.68
C ASP A 63 -16.81 -2.68 3.24
N LEU A 64 -17.30 -3.67 3.97
CA LEU A 64 -17.05 -5.09 3.71
C LEU A 64 -18.37 -5.85 3.60
N PHE A 65 -18.47 -6.59 2.50
CA PHE A 65 -19.60 -7.46 2.23
C PHE A 65 -19.37 -8.82 2.92
N PRO A 66 -20.39 -9.40 3.59
CA PRO A 66 -20.20 -10.54 4.51
C PRO A 66 -19.89 -11.87 3.80
N ILE A 67 -19.99 -11.95 2.47
CA ILE A 67 -19.67 -13.16 1.72
C ILE A 67 -18.85 -12.85 0.46
N LYS A 68 -17.96 -13.77 0.09
CA LYS A 68 -17.26 -13.70 -1.20
C LYS A 68 -18.20 -14.19 -2.31
N ASP A 69 -18.44 -13.32 -3.29
CA ASP A 69 -19.21 -13.63 -4.50
C ASP A 69 -18.69 -12.76 -5.67
N SER A 70 -18.45 -13.38 -6.82
CA SER A 70 -17.80 -12.75 -7.97
C SER A 70 -18.60 -11.58 -8.56
N TYR A 71 -19.92 -11.55 -8.35
CA TYR A 71 -20.78 -10.50 -8.87
C TYR A 71 -20.82 -9.23 -8.01
N MET A 72 -20.32 -9.27 -6.77
CA MET A 72 -20.45 -8.12 -5.85
C MET A 72 -19.79 -6.86 -6.37
N ALA A 73 -18.65 -7.01 -7.04
CA ALA A 73 -17.92 -5.89 -7.63
C ALA A 73 -18.73 -5.18 -8.74
N TYR A 74 -19.59 -5.90 -9.45
CA TYR A 74 -20.49 -5.32 -10.46
C TYR A 74 -21.70 -4.66 -9.78
N LEU A 75 -22.36 -5.36 -8.85
CA LEU A 75 -23.55 -4.87 -8.15
C LEU A 75 -23.28 -3.61 -7.32
N LYS A 76 -22.07 -3.47 -6.75
CA LYS A 76 -21.68 -2.26 -6.00
C LYS A 76 -21.51 -1.03 -6.91
N ARG A 77 -21.17 -1.23 -8.19
CA ARG A 77 -20.94 -0.14 -9.16
C ARG A 77 -22.19 0.25 -9.92
N ASP A 78 -23.07 -0.71 -10.21
CA ASP A 78 -24.36 -0.47 -10.85
C ASP A 78 -25.51 -0.94 -9.95
N LYS A 79 -26.09 0.01 -9.20
CA LYS A 79 -27.21 -0.28 -8.30
C LYS A 79 -28.47 -0.73 -9.05
N SER A 80 -28.68 -0.29 -10.30
CA SER A 80 -29.83 -0.74 -11.11
C SER A 80 -29.78 -2.24 -11.41
N ALA A 81 -28.57 -2.84 -11.36
CA ALA A 81 -28.39 -4.26 -11.57
C ALA A 81 -29.07 -5.13 -10.52
N LEU A 82 -29.37 -4.58 -9.33
CA LEU A 82 -30.09 -5.29 -8.28
C LEU A 82 -31.49 -5.70 -8.75
N GLU A 83 -32.22 -4.75 -9.33
CA GLU A 83 -33.58 -4.96 -9.85
C GLU A 83 -33.59 -5.80 -11.13
N ARG A 84 -32.60 -5.59 -12.00
CA ARG A 84 -32.48 -6.32 -13.28
C ARG A 84 -32.10 -7.80 -13.10
N ASN A 85 -31.55 -8.20 -11.95
CA ASN A 85 -30.99 -9.55 -11.73
C ASN A 85 -31.56 -10.24 -10.46
N PRO A 86 -32.89 -10.39 -10.33
CA PRO A 86 -33.51 -10.87 -9.09
C PRO A 86 -33.11 -12.29 -8.69
N ARG A 87 -32.80 -13.16 -9.66
CA ARG A 87 -32.32 -14.54 -9.38
C ARG A 87 -30.96 -14.53 -8.69
N THR A 88 -30.07 -13.63 -9.11
CA THR A 88 -28.74 -13.47 -8.51
C THR A 88 -28.88 -12.94 -7.08
N ILE A 89 -29.74 -11.94 -6.87
CA ILE A 89 -30.04 -11.37 -5.54
C ILE A 89 -30.60 -12.45 -4.62
N ASN A 90 -31.58 -13.24 -5.06
CA ASN A 90 -32.15 -14.32 -4.27
C ASN A 90 -31.11 -15.39 -3.89
N ARG A 91 -30.23 -15.77 -4.82
CA ARG A 91 -29.14 -16.73 -4.54
C ARG A 91 -28.18 -16.19 -3.47
N ILE A 92 -27.79 -14.92 -3.58
CA ILE A 92 -26.89 -14.26 -2.62
C ILE A 92 -27.57 -14.16 -1.25
N CYS A 93 -28.82 -13.69 -1.19
CA CYS A 93 -29.59 -13.62 0.05
C CYS A 93 -29.84 -14.99 0.68
N GLY A 94 -30.05 -16.05 -0.11
CA GLY A 94 -30.12 -17.42 0.39
C GLY A 94 -28.88 -17.77 1.24
N ARG A 95 -27.68 -17.50 0.72
CA ARG A 95 -26.41 -17.69 1.45
C ARG A 95 -26.32 -16.81 2.70
N LEU A 96 -26.82 -15.58 2.64
CA LEU A 96 -26.86 -14.67 3.81
C LEU A 96 -27.76 -15.24 4.92
N TYR A 97 -28.94 -15.77 4.56
CA TYR A 97 -29.84 -16.40 5.52
C TYR A 97 -29.24 -17.66 6.13
N GLU A 98 -28.51 -18.46 5.35
CA GLU A 98 -27.83 -19.67 5.82
C GLU A 98 -26.77 -19.38 6.89
N ILE A 99 -25.97 -18.31 6.73
CA ILE A 99 -24.93 -17.97 7.70
C ILE A 99 -25.46 -17.24 8.94
N GLY A 100 -26.64 -16.62 8.83
CA GLY A 100 -27.31 -15.94 9.93
C GLY A 100 -26.76 -14.53 10.24
N LEU A 101 -27.59 -13.74 10.92
CA LEU A 101 -27.34 -12.32 11.20
C LEU A 101 -26.08 -12.07 12.04
N ASN A 102 -25.83 -12.91 13.05
CA ASN A 102 -24.63 -12.80 13.90
C ASN A 102 -23.35 -12.96 13.08
N LYS A 103 -23.31 -13.93 12.15
CA LYS A 103 -22.14 -14.15 11.31
C LYS A 103 -21.98 -13.04 10.27
N ILE A 104 -23.09 -12.50 9.76
CA ILE A 104 -23.06 -11.31 8.90
C ILE A 104 -22.40 -10.14 9.65
N PHE A 105 -22.80 -9.87 10.89
CA PHE A 105 -22.20 -8.80 11.69
C PHE A 105 -20.70 -8.99 11.87
N GLU A 106 -20.29 -10.19 12.30
CA GLU A 106 -18.88 -10.55 12.50
C GLU A 106 -18.08 -10.30 11.22
N LYS A 107 -18.60 -10.74 10.07
CA LYS A 107 -17.91 -10.58 8.78
C LYS A 107 -17.85 -9.16 8.28
N CYS A 108 -18.90 -8.36 8.50
CA CYS A 108 -18.90 -6.95 8.12
C CYS A 108 -18.00 -6.09 9.00
N SER A 109 -17.79 -6.51 10.24
CA SER A 109 -16.97 -5.83 11.25
C SER A 109 -15.53 -6.36 11.31
N GLU A 110 -15.13 -7.27 10.41
CA GLU A 110 -13.73 -7.69 10.29
C GLU A 110 -12.83 -6.44 10.09
N PRO A 111 -11.66 -6.39 10.75
CA PRO A 111 -10.74 -5.26 10.67
C PRO A 111 -10.31 -5.01 9.23
N LYS A 112 -9.76 -3.83 8.94
CA LYS A 112 -9.28 -3.54 7.58
C LYS A 112 -8.14 -4.51 7.25
N GLU A 113 -8.14 -5.02 6.00
CA GLU A 113 -7.05 -5.89 5.54
C GLU A 113 -5.71 -5.17 5.69
N THR A 114 -4.74 -5.83 6.34
CA THR A 114 -3.42 -5.27 6.67
C THR A 114 -2.71 -4.71 5.44
N ASN A 115 -2.85 -5.34 4.26
CA ASN A 115 -2.26 -4.87 3.00
C ASN A 115 -2.72 -3.48 2.55
N ARG A 116 -3.89 -2.98 3.01
CA ARG A 116 -4.36 -1.61 2.72
C ARG A 116 -3.87 -0.57 3.72
N GLN A 117 -3.36 -1.00 4.87
CA GLN A 117 -2.84 -0.12 5.92
C GLN A 117 -1.34 0.12 5.79
N ILE A 118 -0.62 -0.75 5.08
CA ILE A 118 0.84 -0.71 4.93
C ILE A 118 1.32 0.55 4.20
N ASP A 119 0.55 1.05 3.24
CA ASP A 119 0.94 2.18 2.37
C ASP A 119 1.30 3.48 3.15
N PRO A 120 0.49 3.98 4.11
CA PRO A 120 0.85 5.16 4.90
C PRO A 120 2.00 4.95 5.89
N MET A 121 2.25 3.71 6.32
CA MET A 121 3.15 3.42 7.45
C MET A 121 4.59 3.78 7.16
N PHE A 122 5.02 3.64 5.90
CA PHE A 122 6.35 4.09 5.48
C PHE A 122 6.55 5.60 5.73
N LYS A 123 5.53 6.43 5.42
CA LYS A 123 5.61 7.88 5.67
C LYS A 123 5.59 8.21 7.15
N ASP A 124 4.77 7.51 7.94
CA ASP A 124 4.76 7.67 9.39
C ASP A 124 6.11 7.33 10.00
N TRP A 125 6.74 6.25 9.53
CA TRP A 125 8.09 5.87 9.92
C TRP A 125 9.12 6.95 9.59
N LEU A 126 9.07 7.55 8.38
CA LEU A 126 9.92 8.69 8.03
C LEU A 126 9.68 9.89 8.96
N ASN A 127 8.40 10.22 9.18
CA ASN A 127 7.95 11.36 10.00
C ASN A 127 8.38 11.26 11.46
N ASN A 128 8.65 10.05 11.95
CA ASN A 128 9.16 9.78 13.29
C ASN A 128 10.69 9.89 13.40
N LYS A 129 11.37 10.52 12.41
CA LYS A 129 12.82 10.77 12.40
C LYS A 129 13.67 9.50 12.36
N SER A 130 13.10 8.40 11.84
CA SER A 130 13.77 7.09 11.81
C SER A 130 15.05 7.07 10.97
N LEU A 131 15.19 8.02 10.03
CA LEU A 131 16.39 8.21 9.21
C LEU A 131 17.42 9.17 9.85
N GLY A 132 17.18 9.67 11.07
CA GLY A 132 18.11 10.51 11.81
C GLY A 132 18.13 11.98 11.42
N VAL A 133 17.22 12.44 10.56
CA VAL A 133 17.01 13.85 10.23
C VAL A 133 15.56 14.26 10.51
N GLU A 134 15.32 15.54 10.76
CA GLU A 134 13.97 16.10 10.91
C GLU A 134 13.30 16.21 9.54
N PRO A 135 12.11 15.60 9.33
CA PRO A 135 11.33 15.84 8.12
C PRO A 135 10.68 17.22 8.17
N VAL A 136 10.79 17.99 7.08
CA VAL A 136 10.32 19.38 7.02
C VAL A 136 9.28 19.57 5.94
N ASP A 137 8.48 20.63 6.03
CA ASP A 137 7.52 20.96 4.97
C ASP A 137 8.21 21.49 3.69
N LEU A 138 7.42 21.74 2.65
CA LEU A 138 7.95 22.19 1.36
C LEU A 138 8.68 23.55 1.43
N ASN A 139 8.22 24.48 2.27
CA ASN A 139 8.82 25.81 2.36
C ASN A 139 10.23 25.70 2.97
N ASP A 140 10.34 24.98 4.08
CA ASP A 140 11.61 24.74 4.75
C ASP A 140 12.56 23.88 3.89
N PHE A 141 12.02 22.93 3.13
CA PHE A 141 12.78 22.09 2.23
C PHE A 141 13.50 22.92 1.16
N ILE A 142 12.82 23.94 0.60
CA ILE A 142 13.39 24.81 -0.45
C ILE A 142 14.27 25.92 0.14
N ALA A 143 14.01 26.36 1.37
CA ALA A 143 14.66 27.53 1.98
C ALA A 143 16.16 27.35 2.32
N ASN A 144 16.64 26.12 2.47
CA ASN A 144 18.04 25.83 2.78
C ASN A 144 18.58 24.64 1.98
N GLU A 145 19.87 24.31 2.13
CA GLU A 145 20.54 23.19 1.45
C GLU A 145 20.89 22.02 2.38
N ASN A 146 20.36 22.01 3.61
CA ASN A 146 20.71 20.99 4.60
C ASN A 146 20.18 19.61 4.19
N ASP A 147 20.78 18.57 4.79
CA ASP A 147 20.31 17.20 4.68
C ASP A 147 18.94 17.06 5.34
N VAL A 148 17.93 16.67 4.56
CA VAL A 148 16.54 16.75 4.99
C VAL A 148 15.62 15.84 4.16
N ILE A 149 14.50 15.46 4.76
CA ILE A 149 13.41 14.70 4.11
C ILE A 149 12.20 15.62 3.96
N LEU A 150 11.55 15.58 2.81
CA LEU A 150 10.32 16.33 2.56
C LEU A 150 9.12 15.60 3.18
N LYS A 151 8.47 16.25 4.15
CA LYS A 151 7.21 15.82 4.75
C LYS A 151 6.05 16.44 3.97
N ALA A 152 5.55 15.71 2.97
CA ALA A 152 4.42 16.15 2.17
C ALA A 152 3.57 14.96 1.65
N SER A 153 2.44 15.24 1.00
CA SER A 153 1.66 14.22 0.30
C SER A 153 2.33 13.83 -1.03
N ASP A 154 1.94 12.67 -1.58
CA ASP A 154 2.54 12.14 -2.83
C ASP A 154 2.38 13.11 -4.00
N ASN A 155 1.25 13.82 -4.04
CA ASN A 155 0.98 14.81 -5.06
C ASN A 155 1.89 16.04 -4.92
N ILE A 156 2.15 16.50 -3.69
CA ILE A 156 3.05 17.64 -3.44
C ILE A 156 4.49 17.24 -3.78
N MET A 157 4.91 16.05 -3.39
CA MET A 157 6.24 15.51 -3.73
C MET A 157 6.42 15.37 -5.25
N ALA A 158 5.41 14.88 -5.96
CA ALA A 158 5.44 14.78 -7.42
C ALA A 158 5.46 16.15 -8.11
N GLU A 159 4.68 17.13 -7.65
CA GLU A 159 4.71 18.50 -8.18
C GLU A 159 6.07 19.19 -7.93
N PHE A 160 6.67 18.98 -6.76
CA PHE A 160 8.05 19.42 -6.50
C PHE A 160 9.03 18.77 -7.48
N ALA A 161 8.99 17.45 -7.64
CA ALA A 161 9.89 16.72 -8.53
C ALA A 161 9.68 17.13 -10.00
N LYS A 162 8.45 17.42 -10.41
CA LYS A 162 8.13 17.91 -11.76
C LYS A 162 8.72 19.28 -12.02
N SER A 163 8.58 20.20 -11.08
CA SER A 163 9.05 21.58 -11.20
C SER A 163 10.57 21.72 -11.09
N HIS A 164 11.23 20.91 -10.24
CA HIS A 164 12.65 21.07 -9.93
C HIS A 164 13.55 19.96 -10.50
N LEU A 165 13.01 18.75 -10.67
CA LEU A 165 13.80 17.54 -10.96
C LEU A 165 13.52 16.92 -12.33
N ASN A 166 12.71 17.57 -13.18
CA ASN A 166 12.32 17.08 -14.51
C ASN A 166 11.50 15.77 -14.47
N TYR A 167 10.73 15.56 -13.39
CA TYR A 167 9.88 14.38 -13.21
C TYR A 167 8.51 14.58 -13.86
N HIS A 168 8.32 14.08 -15.08
CA HIS A 168 7.04 14.19 -15.82
C HIS A 168 6.19 12.93 -15.79
N HIS A 169 6.53 11.96 -14.95
CA HIS A 169 5.74 10.75 -14.79
C HIS A 169 4.46 11.06 -13.99
N HIS A 170 3.31 10.54 -14.43
CA HIS A 170 1.98 10.83 -13.86
C HIS A 170 1.71 10.20 -12.48
N LYS A 171 2.75 9.75 -11.79
CA LYS A 171 2.64 9.00 -10.55
C LYS A 171 3.18 9.79 -9.37
N GLY A 172 2.50 9.70 -8.24
CA GLY A 172 2.97 10.21 -6.95
C GLY A 172 4.36 9.66 -6.57
N LEU A 173 5.01 10.29 -5.60
CA LEU A 173 6.27 9.81 -5.04
C LEU A 173 6.07 9.56 -3.55
N ASP A 174 6.54 8.41 -3.06
CA ASP A 174 6.48 8.07 -1.63
C ASP A 174 7.64 8.72 -0.84
N PHE A 175 8.71 9.12 -1.51
CA PHE A 175 9.92 9.66 -0.89
C PHE A 175 10.56 10.77 -1.71
N VAL A 176 10.87 11.89 -1.05
CA VAL A 176 11.74 12.96 -1.56
C VAL A 176 12.67 13.41 -0.44
N ALA A 177 13.96 13.49 -0.73
CA ALA A 177 14.97 13.96 0.21
C ALA A 177 16.06 14.76 -0.50
N ARG A 178 16.86 15.48 0.29
CA ARG A 178 18.13 16.07 -0.12
C ARG A 178 19.20 15.62 0.85
N PHE A 179 20.26 15.01 0.35
CA PHE A 179 21.44 14.62 1.14
C PHE A 179 22.69 14.98 0.35
N ASN A 180 23.68 15.59 1.01
CA ASN A 180 24.92 16.06 0.39
C ASN A 180 24.64 16.91 -0.87
N LYS A 181 23.67 17.82 -0.76
CA LYS A 181 23.18 18.71 -1.84
C LYS A 181 22.62 18.00 -3.09
N LYS A 182 22.43 16.68 -3.05
CA LYS A 182 21.82 15.91 -4.13
C LYS A 182 20.38 15.59 -3.76
N TYR A 183 19.47 15.70 -4.72
CA TYR A 183 18.09 15.26 -4.55
C TYR A 183 17.98 13.75 -4.71
N ILE A 184 17.11 13.15 -3.90
CA ILE A 184 16.74 11.74 -3.95
C ILE A 184 15.22 11.67 -4.08
N ILE A 185 14.73 10.83 -4.98
CA ILE A 185 13.32 10.51 -5.10
C ILE A 185 13.12 9.00 -5.08
N GLY A 186 11.98 8.55 -4.58
CA GLY A 186 11.69 7.12 -4.56
C GLY A 186 10.24 6.74 -4.41
N GLU A 187 10.01 5.46 -4.68
CA GLU A 187 8.75 4.76 -4.44
C GLU A 187 9.00 3.67 -3.39
N ALA A 188 8.10 3.53 -2.44
CA ALA A 188 8.18 2.53 -1.38
C ALA A 188 7.04 1.50 -1.51
N LYS A 189 7.37 0.21 -1.45
CA LYS A 189 6.38 -0.88 -1.49
C LYS A 189 6.82 -2.05 -0.62
N PHE A 190 5.90 -2.53 0.22
CA PHE A 190 6.09 -3.76 0.97
C PHE A 190 5.33 -4.91 0.29
N LEU A 191 6.09 -5.82 -0.30
CA LEU A 191 5.61 -6.92 -1.11
C LEU A 191 5.41 -8.16 -0.24
N THR A 192 4.16 -8.44 0.13
CA THR A 192 3.82 -9.48 1.12
C THR A 192 3.66 -10.88 0.53
N ASP A 193 3.51 -10.99 -0.79
CA ASP A 193 3.38 -12.27 -1.51
C ASP A 193 3.81 -12.12 -2.97
N PHE A 194 3.79 -13.21 -3.73
CA PHE A 194 4.11 -13.24 -5.15
C PHE A 194 2.85 -13.22 -6.02
N GLY A 195 2.92 -12.51 -7.15
CA GLY A 195 1.88 -12.55 -8.18
C GLY A 195 0.76 -11.51 -8.02
N GLY A 196 -0.14 -11.47 -9.00
CA GLY A 196 -1.31 -10.59 -9.00
C GLY A 196 -0.97 -9.11 -8.75
N HIS A 197 -1.61 -8.52 -7.75
CA HIS A 197 -1.44 -7.12 -7.36
C HIS A 197 0.00 -6.78 -6.91
N GLN A 198 0.76 -7.74 -6.38
CA GLN A 198 2.13 -7.52 -5.92
C GLN A 198 3.09 -7.26 -7.08
N ASN A 199 2.86 -7.91 -8.24
CA ASN A 199 3.61 -7.62 -9.46
C ASN A 199 3.35 -6.20 -9.97
N ALA A 200 2.11 -5.70 -9.82
CA ALA A 200 1.79 -4.33 -10.19
C ALA A 200 2.55 -3.36 -9.28
N GLN A 201 2.50 -3.55 -7.95
CA GLN A 201 3.26 -2.74 -6.97
C GLN A 201 4.77 -2.76 -7.22
N PHE A 202 5.34 -3.91 -7.56
CA PHE A 202 6.75 -4.01 -7.95
C PHE A 202 7.05 -3.17 -9.21
N ASN A 203 6.29 -3.36 -10.29
CA ASN A 203 6.49 -2.62 -11.54
C ASN A 203 6.32 -1.11 -11.35
N ASP A 204 5.43 -0.74 -10.44
CA ASP A 204 5.12 0.62 -10.03
C ASP A 204 6.31 1.34 -9.38
N ALA A 205 7.16 0.62 -8.65
CA ALA A 205 8.41 1.17 -8.11
C ALA A 205 9.53 1.17 -9.16
N ILE A 206 9.55 0.14 -10.01
CA ILE A 206 10.48 0.06 -11.13
C ILE A 206 10.28 1.20 -12.13
N SER A 207 9.05 1.56 -12.47
CA SER A 207 8.77 2.65 -13.43
C SER A 207 9.33 3.98 -12.93
N THR A 208 9.27 4.25 -11.63
CA THR A 208 9.86 5.44 -11.00
C THR A 208 11.37 5.48 -11.21
N ILE A 209 12.09 4.37 -10.96
CA ILE A 209 13.56 4.34 -11.10
C ILE A 209 14.03 4.22 -12.55
N GLU A 210 13.22 3.73 -13.47
CA GLU A 210 13.55 3.67 -14.90
C GLU A 210 13.28 4.99 -15.63
N THR A 211 12.49 5.90 -15.04
CA THR A 211 12.14 7.17 -15.68
C THR A 211 13.40 7.96 -16.07
N PRO A 212 13.61 8.31 -17.36
CA PRO A 212 14.85 8.91 -17.83
C PRO A 212 14.95 10.40 -17.49
N ASN A 213 16.16 10.94 -17.54
CA ASN A 213 16.44 12.39 -17.47
C ASN A 213 15.96 13.11 -16.20
N ILE A 214 15.84 12.39 -15.08
CA ILE A 214 15.51 12.98 -13.78
C ILE A 214 16.79 13.53 -13.14
N LYS A 215 16.72 14.75 -12.61
CA LYS A 215 17.82 15.43 -11.91
C LYS A 215 17.90 15.04 -10.42
N ALA A 216 17.81 13.75 -10.14
CA ALA A 216 17.85 13.20 -8.79
C ALA A 216 18.34 11.74 -8.82
N ILE A 217 18.86 11.29 -7.68
CA ILE A 217 19.12 9.88 -7.43
C ILE A 217 17.78 9.19 -7.24
N LYS A 218 17.53 8.13 -8.01
CA LYS A 218 16.27 7.37 -7.94
C LYS A 218 16.49 6.14 -7.10
N VAL A 219 15.57 5.87 -6.18
CA VAL A 219 15.58 4.68 -5.32
C VAL A 219 14.24 3.97 -5.35
N ALA A 220 14.26 2.65 -5.41
CA ALA A 220 13.09 1.82 -5.14
C ALA A 220 13.28 1.16 -3.78
N ILE A 221 12.41 1.52 -2.84
CA ILE A 221 12.45 1.07 -1.46
C ILE A 221 11.48 -0.10 -1.36
N LEU A 222 12.00 -1.30 -1.55
CA LEU A 222 11.19 -2.51 -1.66
C LEU A 222 11.46 -3.41 -0.49
N ASP A 223 10.41 -3.89 0.15
CA ASP A 223 10.51 -4.81 1.29
C ASP A 223 9.69 -6.08 1.07
N GLY A 224 10.00 -7.13 1.84
CA GLY A 224 9.24 -8.38 1.87
C GLY A 224 9.81 -9.49 1.00
N VAL A 225 8.92 -10.23 0.32
CA VAL A 225 9.24 -11.57 -0.22
C VAL A 225 10.23 -11.55 -1.38
N LEU A 226 10.48 -10.39 -2.00
CA LEU A 226 11.38 -10.26 -3.14
C LEU A 226 12.84 -10.63 -2.83
N TYR A 227 13.24 -10.57 -1.56
CA TYR A 227 14.60 -10.87 -1.11
C TYR A 227 14.83 -12.35 -0.78
N ILE A 228 13.76 -13.14 -0.70
CA ILE A 228 13.85 -14.59 -0.45
C ILE A 228 14.53 -15.25 -1.65
N GLU A 229 15.57 -16.04 -1.38
CA GLU A 229 16.24 -16.84 -2.40
C GLU A 229 15.24 -17.79 -3.07
N SER A 230 14.91 -17.53 -4.33
CA SER A 230 13.86 -18.27 -5.03
C SER A 230 13.95 -18.09 -6.54
N ASN A 231 13.29 -18.99 -7.26
CA ASN A 231 13.14 -18.90 -8.72
C ASN A 231 12.05 -17.91 -9.17
N ASN A 232 11.56 -17.07 -8.25
CA ASN A 232 10.50 -16.11 -8.53
C ASN A 232 10.94 -15.03 -9.52
N LYS A 233 9.99 -14.52 -10.31
CA LYS A 233 10.22 -13.47 -11.31
C LYS A 233 10.85 -12.22 -10.71
N MET A 234 10.35 -11.73 -9.57
CA MET A 234 10.86 -10.51 -8.94
C MET A 234 12.33 -10.69 -8.55
N ARG A 235 12.66 -11.80 -7.88
CA ARG A 235 14.03 -12.11 -7.47
C ARG A 235 14.98 -12.18 -8.67
N LYS A 236 14.58 -12.92 -9.72
CA LYS A 236 15.36 -13.01 -10.97
C LYS A 236 15.61 -11.65 -11.61
N LEU A 237 14.63 -10.75 -11.59
CA LEU A 237 14.78 -9.40 -12.14
C LEU A 237 15.78 -8.56 -11.33
N LEU A 238 15.83 -8.70 -10.00
CA LEU A 238 16.86 -8.06 -9.17
C LEU A 238 18.27 -8.55 -9.52
N ASP A 239 18.43 -9.86 -9.75
CA ASP A 239 19.73 -10.47 -10.07
C ASP A 239 20.20 -10.17 -11.51
N THR A 240 19.27 -9.84 -12.40
CA THR A 240 19.53 -9.65 -13.84
C THR A 240 19.28 -8.20 -14.29
N THR A 241 18.05 -7.89 -14.72
CA THR A 241 17.68 -6.62 -15.37
C THR A 241 17.98 -5.41 -14.48
N TYR A 242 17.62 -5.49 -13.20
CA TYR A 242 17.70 -4.35 -12.28
C TYR A 242 18.93 -4.39 -11.38
N ARG A 243 19.90 -5.25 -11.69
CA ARG A 243 21.07 -5.52 -10.84
C ARG A 243 21.94 -4.31 -10.52
N ASN A 244 21.83 -3.21 -11.26
CA ASN A 244 22.65 -2.01 -11.06
C ASN A 244 21.83 -0.84 -10.49
N TYR A 245 20.51 -0.96 -10.39
CA TYR A 245 19.64 0.08 -9.85
C TYR A 245 19.73 0.14 -8.33
N ASN A 246 19.38 1.29 -7.74
CA ASN A 246 19.28 1.45 -6.30
C ASN A 246 17.94 0.87 -5.80
N ILE A 247 17.89 -0.46 -5.72
CA ILE A 247 16.77 -1.19 -5.12
C ILE A 247 17.22 -1.70 -3.76
N MET A 248 16.52 -1.33 -2.69
CA MET A 248 16.95 -1.66 -1.33
C MET A 248 15.78 -1.71 -0.35
N SER A 249 15.99 -2.36 0.79
CA SER A 249 15.06 -2.37 1.91
C SER A 249 15.03 -1.00 2.58
N ALA A 250 13.90 -0.62 3.17
CA ALA A 250 13.82 0.56 4.04
C ALA A 250 14.86 0.50 5.18
N LEU A 251 15.23 -0.71 5.63
CA LEU A 251 16.16 -0.93 6.74
C LEU A 251 17.62 -0.53 6.44
N VAL A 252 17.98 -0.35 5.17
CA VAL A 252 19.32 0.12 4.77
C VAL A 252 19.29 1.52 4.15
N LEU A 253 18.11 2.14 4.09
CA LEU A 253 17.90 3.44 3.46
C LEU A 253 18.66 4.54 4.19
N ARG A 254 18.76 4.47 5.52
CA ARG A 254 19.52 5.45 6.29
C ARG A 254 20.99 5.43 5.90
N GLU A 255 21.63 4.27 5.95
CA GLU A 255 23.04 4.11 5.58
C GLU A 255 23.28 4.55 4.15
N PHE A 256 22.36 4.26 3.24
CA PHE A 256 22.43 4.73 1.86
C PHE A 256 22.50 6.26 1.79
N LEU A 257 21.57 6.96 2.43
CA LEU A 257 21.46 8.43 2.36
C LEU A 257 22.72 9.12 2.89
N TYR A 258 23.32 8.60 3.97
CA TYR A 258 24.53 9.17 4.57
C TYR A 258 25.82 8.83 3.81
N GLN A 259 25.75 7.99 2.77
CA GLN A 259 26.88 7.67 1.89
C GLN A 259 26.84 8.40 0.54
N ILE A 260 25.82 9.22 0.28
CA ILE A 260 25.63 10.00 -0.96
C ILE A 260 26.65 11.13 -1.09
#